data_AF-F3PBK8-F1
#
_entry.id   AF-F3PBK8-F1
#
_cell.length_a   1.000
_cell.length_b   1.000
_cell.length_c   1.000
_cell.angle_alpha   90.00
_cell.angle_beta   90.00
_cell.angle_gamma   90.00
#
_symmetry.space_group_name_H-M   'P 1'
#
loop_
_entity.id
_entity.type
_entity.pdbx_description
1 polymer ?
#
loop_
_entity_poly.entity_id
_entity_poly.type
_entity_poly.pdbx_seq_one_letter_code
_entity_poly.pdbx_strand_id
1 'polypeptide(L)'
;VTNIPSRLMDAAEVVSSYHELWHVEDSFRMSKHDLRARPVFHHTRDATWAHLTMVMASLAVARYLQDTTGMSIARIVRELHGLQEVVININGHYINAVPQLTPKAKEILTTLSTPPPAH
;
A
#
# COMPACT_ATOMS: atom_id res chain seq x y z
N VAL A 1 30.92 9.19 3.71
CA VAL A 1 31.63 9.49 2.44
C VAL A 1 30.57 9.74 1.39
N THR A 2 30.61 10.88 0.70
CA THR A 2 29.66 11.21 -0.39
C THR A 2 30.43 11.56 -1.66
N ASN A 3 29.87 11.23 -2.82
CA ASN A 3 30.41 11.63 -4.13
C ASN A 3 29.82 12.97 -4.62
N ILE A 4 29.02 13.66 -3.79
CA ILE A 4 28.41 14.95 -4.11
C ILE A 4 29.41 16.08 -3.80
N PRO A 5 29.75 16.95 -4.76
CA PRO A 5 30.61 18.10 -4.54
C PRO A 5 30.04 19.06 -3.48
N SER A 6 30.91 19.60 -2.60
CA SER A 6 30.52 20.52 -1.51
C SER A 6 29.87 21.83 -1.98
N ARG A 7 30.11 22.24 -3.23
CA ARG A 7 29.45 23.39 -3.86
C ARG A 7 27.98 23.15 -4.24
N LEU A 8 27.57 21.88 -4.33
CA LEU A 8 26.20 21.48 -4.69
C LEU A 8 25.38 21.16 -3.45
N MET A 9 26.00 20.66 -2.39
CA MET A 9 25.35 20.28 -1.15
C MET A 9 26.34 20.45 -0.01
N ASP A 10 25.96 21.23 1.00
CA ASP A 10 26.84 21.45 2.14
C ASP A 10 26.89 20.22 3.07
N ALA A 11 27.80 20.23 4.04
CA ALA A 11 27.98 19.10 4.94
C ALA A 11 26.74 18.79 5.80
N ALA A 12 25.97 19.80 6.21
CA ALA A 12 24.78 19.62 7.03
C ALA A 12 23.65 19.00 6.21
N GLU A 13 23.48 19.44 4.97
CA GLU A 13 22.50 18.91 4.03
C GLU A 13 22.82 17.46 3.64
N VAL A 14 24.10 17.10 3.48
CA VAL A 14 24.54 15.70 3.31
C VAL A 14 24.10 14.85 4.49
N VAL A 15 24.36 15.29 5.72
CA VAL A 15 23.97 14.53 6.92
C VAL A 15 22.45 14.38 7.00
N SER A 16 21.69 15.44 6.72
CA SER A 16 20.23 15.38 6.71
C SER A 16 19.70 14.40 5.66
N SER A 17 20.27 14.38 4.46
CA SER A 17 19.85 13.47 3.40
C SER A 17 20.12 12.00 3.76
N TYR A 18 21.23 11.73 4.44
CA TYR A 18 21.50 10.40 4.99
C TYR A 18 20.54 10.01 6.11
N HIS A 19 20.05 10.99 6.89
CA HIS A 19 19.03 10.73 7.90
C HIS A 19 17.74 10.21 7.27
N GLU A 20 17.33 10.77 6.13
CA GLU A 20 16.14 10.34 5.38
C GLU A 20 16.23 8.92 4.79
N LEU A 21 17.40 8.25 4.86
CA LEU A 21 17.49 6.83 4.46
C LEU A 21 16.62 5.90 5.32
N TRP A 22 16.15 6.35 6.48
CA TRP A 22 15.20 5.60 7.29
C TRP A 22 13.92 5.25 6.51
N HIS A 23 13.48 6.06 5.54
CA HIS A 23 12.32 5.77 4.67
C HIS A 23 12.51 4.47 3.86
N VAL A 24 13.76 4.15 3.52
CA VAL A 24 14.14 2.92 2.84
C VAL A 24 13.95 1.74 3.77
N GLU A 25 14.45 1.85 5.00
CA GLU A 25 14.29 0.81 6.03
C GLU A 25 12.82 0.55 6.36
N ASP A 26 12.03 1.62 6.49
CA ASP A 26 10.59 1.50 6.73
C ASP A 26 9.88 0.79 5.57
N SER A 27 10.29 1.07 4.32
CA SER A 27 9.72 0.41 3.13
C SER A 27 10.09 -1.07 3.08
N PHE A 28 11.31 -1.43 3.48
CA PHE A 28 11.72 -2.82 3.64
C PHE A 28 10.95 -3.53 4.75
N ARG A 29 10.70 -2.85 5.87
CA ARG A 29 9.89 -3.38 6.98
C ARG A 29 8.48 -3.70 6.50
N MET A 30 7.85 -2.78 5.76
CA MET A 30 6.50 -2.98 5.23
C MET A 30 6.44 -4.10 4.19
N SER A 31 7.40 -4.16 3.27
CA SER A 31 7.53 -5.26 2.31
C SER A 31 7.63 -6.62 3.00
N LYS A 32 8.35 -6.70 4.12
CA LYS A 32 8.56 -7.96 4.85
C LYS A 32 7.37 -8.38 5.71
N HIS A 33 6.76 -7.45 6.46
CA HIS A 33 5.75 -7.75 7.47
C HIS A 33 4.33 -7.64 6.90
N ASP A 34 4.00 -6.51 6.28
CA ASP A 34 2.65 -6.26 5.74
C ASP A 34 2.43 -7.03 4.43
N LEU A 35 3.38 -6.94 3.48
CA LEU A 35 3.26 -7.55 2.16
C LEU A 35 3.85 -8.97 2.07
N ARG A 36 4.46 -9.45 3.15
CA ARG A 36 5.00 -10.81 3.27
C ARG A 36 5.90 -11.22 2.10
N ALA A 37 6.83 -10.36 1.70
CA ALA A 37 7.81 -10.67 0.65
C ALA A 37 8.64 -11.92 1.02
N ARG A 38 8.45 -13.04 0.30
CA ARG A 38 9.15 -14.31 0.52
C ARG A 38 9.60 -14.95 -0.81
N PRO A 39 10.50 -14.29 -1.57
CA PRO A 39 10.98 -14.82 -2.85
C PRO A 39 11.67 -16.18 -2.71
N VAL A 40 12.23 -16.49 -1.54
CA VAL A 40 12.96 -17.74 -1.25
C VAL A 40 12.10 -19.00 -1.32
N PHE A 41 10.78 -18.87 -1.23
CA PHE A 41 9.83 -19.99 -1.32
C PHE A 41 9.40 -20.31 -2.76
N HIS A 42 9.96 -19.63 -3.75
CA HIS A 42 9.68 -19.87 -5.17
C HIS A 42 10.87 -20.58 -5.82
N HIS A 43 10.59 -21.64 -6.59
CA HIS A 43 11.63 -22.53 -7.14
C HIS A 43 11.95 -22.26 -8.62
N THR A 44 11.17 -21.43 -9.30
CA THR A 44 11.45 -21.01 -10.67
C THR A 44 11.77 -19.53 -10.70
N ARG A 45 12.65 -19.15 -11.63
CA ARG A 45 13.00 -17.75 -11.86
C ARG A 45 11.74 -16.91 -12.06
N ASP A 46 10.85 -17.35 -12.95
CA ASP A 46 9.64 -16.60 -13.29
C ASP A 46 8.72 -16.38 -12.08
N ALA A 47 8.57 -17.40 -11.22
CA ALA A 47 7.78 -17.27 -10.00
C ALA A 47 8.42 -16.28 -9.00
N THR A 48 9.75 -16.28 -8.86
CA THR A 48 10.45 -15.27 -8.04
C THR A 48 10.24 -13.85 -8.58
N TRP A 49 10.36 -13.65 -9.89
CA TRP A 49 10.16 -12.34 -10.51
C TRP A 49 8.71 -11.86 -10.40
N ALA A 50 7.74 -12.74 -10.63
CA ALA A 50 6.33 -12.42 -10.45
C ALA A 50 6.02 -12.00 -9.01
N HIS A 51 6.50 -12.77 -8.03
CA HIS A 51 6.32 -12.46 -6.61
C HIS A 51 6.91 -11.09 -6.25
N LEU A 52 8.15 -10.82 -6.66
CA LEU A 52 8.80 -9.54 -6.39
C LEU A 52 8.09 -8.37 -7.09
N THR A 53 7.65 -8.56 -8.34
CA THR A 53 6.91 -7.54 -9.09
C THR A 53 5.60 -7.18 -8.39
N MET A 54 4.84 -8.19 -7.97
CA MET A 54 3.60 -7.98 -7.21
C MET A 54 3.86 -7.27 -5.88
N VAL A 55 4.88 -7.68 -5.13
CA VAL A 55 5.26 -7.01 -3.87
C VAL A 55 5.64 -5.54 -4.11
N MET A 56 6.43 -5.23 -5.15
CA MET A 56 6.84 -3.86 -5.44
C MET A 56 5.65 -2.99 -5.87
N ALA A 57 4.76 -3.53 -6.70
CA ALA A 57 3.53 -2.84 -7.08
C ALA A 57 2.63 -2.58 -5.85
N SER A 58 2.42 -3.58 -5.00
CA SER A 58 1.66 -3.42 -3.76
C SER A 58 2.30 -2.42 -2.79
N LEU A 59 3.64 -2.39 -2.69
CA LEU A 59 4.38 -1.42 -1.88
C LEU A 59 4.16 0.00 -2.37
N ALA A 60 4.22 0.24 -3.68
CA ALA A 60 3.97 1.56 -4.26
C ALA A 60 2.54 2.04 -3.98
N VAL A 61 1.54 1.17 -4.18
CA VAL A 61 0.14 1.48 -3.88
C VAL A 61 -0.03 1.76 -2.38
N ALA A 62 0.51 0.92 -1.52
CA ALA A 62 0.38 1.09 -0.09
C ALA A 62 1.04 2.38 0.41
N ARG A 63 2.21 2.77 -0.11
CA ARG A 63 2.85 4.06 0.21
C ARG A 63 1.98 5.23 -0.20
N TYR A 64 1.50 5.23 -1.44
CA TYR A 64 0.58 6.26 -1.91
C TYR A 64 -0.65 6.39 -1.01
N LEU A 65 -1.25 5.27 -0.59
CA LEU A 65 -2.40 5.27 0.31
C LEU A 65 -2.05 5.84 1.70
N GLN A 66 -0.89 5.48 2.27
CA GLN A 66 -0.46 6.02 3.56
C GLN A 66 -0.17 7.52 3.50
N ASP A 67 0.57 7.97 2.48
CA ASP A 67 0.97 9.37 2.32
C ASP A 67 -0.25 10.27 2.06
N THR A 68 -1.21 9.78 1.28
CA THR A 68 -2.43 10.53 0.92
C THR A 68 -3.41 10.58 2.09
N THR A 69 -3.53 9.52 2.89
CA THR A 69 -4.55 9.44 3.97
C THR A 69 -4.01 9.72 5.38
N GLY A 70 -2.70 9.66 5.58
CA GLY A 70 -2.06 9.70 6.89
C GLY A 70 -2.34 8.47 7.78
N MET A 71 -2.95 7.41 7.24
CA MET A 71 -3.33 6.22 8.00
C MET A 71 -2.35 5.06 7.76
N SER A 72 -2.27 4.11 8.70
CA SER A 72 -1.49 2.89 8.48
C SER A 72 -2.17 1.97 7.44
N ILE A 73 -1.39 1.24 6.65
CA ILE A 73 -1.93 0.33 5.63
C ILE A 73 -2.87 -0.72 6.24
N ALA A 74 -2.54 -1.27 7.41
CA ALA A 74 -3.39 -2.22 8.12
C ALA A 74 -4.77 -1.62 8.49
N ARG A 75 -4.81 -0.33 8.86
CA ARG A 75 -6.06 0.37 9.12
C ARG A 75 -6.85 0.55 7.83
N ILE A 76 -6.20 1.03 6.77
CA ILE A 76 -6.85 1.26 5.46
C ILE A 76 -7.47 -0.05 4.95
N VAL A 77 -6.70 -1.14 4.93
CA VAL A 77 -7.18 -2.46 4.51
C VAL A 77 -8.36 -2.90 5.37
N ARG A 78 -8.31 -2.74 6.69
CA ARG A 78 -9.42 -3.11 7.58
C ARG A 78 -10.70 -2.31 7.30
N GLU A 79 -10.59 -1.00 7.10
CA GLU A 79 -11.76 -0.14 6.83
C GLU A 79 -12.37 -0.39 5.45
N LEU A 80 -11.54 -0.73 4.45
CA LEU A 80 -11.99 -0.97 3.07
C LEU A 80 -12.38 -2.43 2.79
N HIS A 81 -11.87 -3.40 3.56
CA HIS A 81 -12.12 -4.82 3.33
C HIS A 81 -13.61 -5.19 3.35
N GLY A 82 -14.43 -4.47 4.13
CA GLY A 82 -15.87 -4.66 4.21
C GLY A 82 -16.66 -4.14 2.99
N LEU A 83 -16.02 -3.42 2.07
CA LEU A 83 -16.65 -2.85 0.87
C LEU A 83 -16.69 -3.85 -0.30
N GLN A 84 -17.19 -5.05 -0.04
CA GLN A 84 -17.37 -6.08 -1.06
C GLN A 84 -18.83 -6.12 -1.50
N GLU A 85 -19.06 -6.00 -2.80
CA GLU A 85 -20.36 -6.29 -3.40
C GLU A 85 -20.48 -7.81 -3.56
N VAL A 86 -21.52 -8.41 -2.99
CA VAL A 86 -21.70 -9.86 -2.97
C VAL A 86 -23.08 -10.23 -3.48
N VAL A 87 -23.15 -11.14 -4.44
CA VAL A 87 -24.41 -11.72 -4.91
C VAL A 87 -24.74 -12.93 -4.03
N ILE A 88 -25.81 -12.84 -3.26
CA ILE A 88 -26.30 -13.89 -2.37
C ILE A 88 -27.41 -14.66 -3.09
N ASN A 89 -27.27 -15.98 -3.23
CA ASN A 89 -28.34 -16.85 -3.75
C ASN A 89 -29.10 -17.50 -2.58
N ILE A 90 -30.39 -17.22 -2.48
CA ILE A 90 -31.30 -17.88 -1.54
C ILE A 90 -32.42 -18.52 -2.36
N ASN A 91 -32.47 -19.86 -2.38
CA ASN A 91 -33.50 -20.65 -3.06
C ASN A 91 -33.73 -20.26 -4.54
N GLY A 92 -32.66 -19.91 -5.27
CA GLY A 92 -32.74 -19.53 -6.69
C GLY A 92 -33.00 -18.04 -6.93
N HIS A 93 -33.20 -17.24 -5.87
CA HIS A 93 -33.27 -15.78 -5.95
C HIS A 93 -31.91 -15.16 -5.65
N TYR A 94 -31.42 -14.32 -6.57
CA TYR A 94 -30.19 -13.55 -6.40
C TYR A 94 -30.50 -12.21 -5.75
N ILE A 95 -29.88 -11.96 -4.61
CA ILE A 95 -29.92 -10.67 -3.89
C ILE A 95 -28.55 -10.05 -4.00
N ASN A 96 -28.46 -8.83 -4.52
CA ASN A 96 -27.23 -8.07 -4.50
C ASN A 96 -27.08 -7.39 -3.13
N ALA A 97 -26.10 -7.80 -2.33
CA ALA A 97 -25.77 -7.17 -1.07
C ALA A 97 -24.77 -6.04 -1.33
N VAL A 98 -25.29 -4.80 -1.33
CA VAL A 98 -24.49 -3.59 -1.47
C VAL A 98 -23.82 -3.26 -0.13
N PRO A 99 -22.50 -3.00 -0.10
CA PRO A 99 -21.81 -2.68 1.14
C PRO A 99 -22.23 -1.31 1.69
N GLN A 100 -22.45 -1.25 3.01
CA GLN A 100 -22.71 0.00 3.71
C GLN A 100 -21.38 0.72 3.99
N LEU A 101 -21.19 1.92 3.43
CA LEU A 101 -19.99 2.71 3.65
C LEU A 101 -19.92 3.20 5.09
N THR A 102 -18.90 2.80 5.84
CA THR A 102 -18.62 3.40 7.15
C THR A 102 -18.17 4.87 6.97
N PRO A 103 -18.36 5.75 7.97
CA PRO A 103 -17.89 7.13 7.89
C PRO A 103 -16.39 7.22 7.58
N LYS A 104 -15.58 6.30 8.13
CA LYS A 104 -14.14 6.27 7.90
C LYS A 104 -13.77 5.76 6.50
N ALA A 105 -14.49 4.77 5.97
CA ALA A 105 -14.32 4.34 4.59
C ALA A 105 -14.67 5.45 3.59
N LYS A 106 -15.74 6.22 3.87
CA LYS A 106 -16.11 7.39 3.07
C LYS A 106 -15.01 8.46 3.08
N GLU A 107 -14.44 8.75 4.25
CA GLU A 107 -13.30 9.66 4.38
C GLU A 107 -12.10 9.20 3.55
N ILE A 108 -11.71 7.92 3.66
CA ILE A 108 -10.62 7.35 2.87
C ILE A 108 -10.87 7.53 1.37
N LEU A 109 -12.05 7.14 0.87
CA LEU A 109 -12.38 7.25 -0.56
C LEU A 109 -12.43 8.70 -1.04
N THR A 110 -12.91 9.63 -0.20
CA THR A 110 -12.95 11.06 -0.52
C THR A 110 -11.53 11.63 -0.62
N THR A 111 -10.64 11.29 0.32
CA THR A 111 -9.24 11.75 0.30
C THR A 111 -8.48 11.22 -0.90
N LEU A 112 -8.80 10.00 -1.36
CA LEU A 112 -8.21 9.39 -2.55
C LEU A 112 -8.78 9.94 -3.87
N SER A 113 -9.76 10.86 -3.81
CA SER A 113 -10.52 11.34 -4.99
C SER A 113 -11.13 10.20 -5.81
N THR A 114 -11.37 9.05 -5.19
CA THR A 114 -12.02 7.91 -5.82
C THR A 114 -13.52 8.01 -5.61
N PRO A 115 -14.34 8.02 -6.68
CA PRO A 115 -15.79 8.02 -6.50
C PRO A 115 -16.22 6.76 -5.74
N PRO A 116 -17.21 6.86 -4.84
CA PRO A 116 -17.78 5.67 -4.19
C PRO A 116 -18.31 4.70 -5.27
N PRO A 117 -18.28 3.38 -5.00
CA PRO A 117 -18.82 2.40 -5.94
C PRO A 117 -20.27 2.75 -6.31
N ALA A 118 -20.58 2.65 -7.59
CA ALA A 118 -21.87 3.07 -8.14
C ALA A 118 -23.02 2.28 -7.49
N HIS A 119 -24.09 3.00 -7.16
CA HIS A 119 -25.34 2.47 -6.58
C HIS A 119 -26.21 1.74 -7.60
#